data_AF-A0A0N0UWH3-F1
#
_entry.id   AF-A0A0N0UWH3-F1
#
_cell.length_a   1.000
_cell.length_b   1.000
_cell.length_c   1.000
_cell.angle_alpha   90.00
_cell.angle_beta   90.00
_cell.angle_gamma   90.00
#
_symmetry.space_group_name_H-M   'P 1'
#
loop_
_entity.id
_entity.type
_entity.pdbx_description
1 polymer ?
#
loop_
_entity_poly.entity_id
_entity_poly.type
_entity_poly.pdbx_seq_one_letter_code
_entity_poly.pdbx_strand_id
1 'polypeptide(L)'
;MKLSKIIAFEYLIAFTLTAFFYGRLDFSWLSFIMFILLPDISMLGYLWNTKIGALFYNIGHSYVFPALLMMIAFMTSTTIFLIAALIWLAHIFLDRALGYGLKYDEGFKKTHLQRIM
;
A
#
# COMPACT_ATOMS: atom_id res chain seq x y z
N MET A 1 12.21 -23.14 2.20
CA MET A 1 12.38 -21.67 2.08
C MET A 1 11.96 -21.03 3.41
N LYS A 2 12.64 -20.00 3.93
CA LYS A 2 12.18 -19.33 5.17
C LYS A 2 10.83 -18.66 4.91
N LEU A 3 9.92 -18.69 5.89
CA LEU A 3 8.57 -18.11 5.79
C LEU A 3 8.62 -16.63 5.33
N SER A 4 9.57 -15.86 5.85
CA SER A 4 9.80 -14.47 5.46
C SER A 4 10.03 -14.29 3.96
N LYS A 5 10.77 -15.20 3.32
CA LYS A 5 11.02 -15.15 1.87
C LYS A 5 9.77 -15.50 1.06
N ILE A 6 8.91 -16.37 1.57
CA ILE A 6 7.64 -16.72 0.90
C ILE A 6 6.74 -15.48 0.89
N ILE A 7 6.53 -14.88 2.06
CA ILE A 7 5.70 -13.68 2.22
C ILE A 7 6.22 -12.52 1.37
N ALA A 8 7.54 -12.28 1.37
CA ALA A 8 8.14 -11.24 0.55
C ALA A 8 7.88 -11.47 -0.94
N PHE A 9 7.97 -12.72 -1.38
CA PHE A 9 7.76 -13.08 -2.77
C PHE A 9 6.28 -12.97 -3.19
N GLU A 10 5.34 -13.36 -2.32
CA GLU A 10 3.90 -13.18 -2.56
C GLU A 10 3.57 -11.70 -2.80
N TYR A 11 4.07 -10.81 -1.95
CA TYR A 11 3.83 -9.38 -2.09
C TYR A 11 4.58 -8.76 -3.27
N LEU A 12 5.78 -9.26 -3.60
CA LEU A 12 6.50 -8.83 -4.79
C LEU A 12 5.74 -9.22 -6.07
N ILE A 13 5.15 -10.43 -6.11
CA ILE A 13 4.27 -10.85 -7.20
C ILE A 13 3.04 -9.94 -7.26
N ALA A 14 2.40 -9.67 -6.12
CA ALA A 14 1.23 -8.79 -6.07
C ALA A 14 1.54 -7.38 -6.61
N PHE A 15 2.65 -6.77 -6.17
CA PHE A 15 3.15 -5.50 -6.70
C PHE A 15 3.36 -5.56 -8.21
N THR A 16 4.04 -6.59 -8.70
CA THR A 16 4.33 -6.77 -10.13
C THR A 16 3.06 -6.92 -10.96
N LEU A 17 2.07 -7.68 -10.46
CA LEU A 17 0.78 -7.83 -11.11
C LEU A 17 0.02 -6.51 -11.17
N THR A 18 0.00 -5.75 -10.08
CA THR A 18 -0.65 -4.42 -10.06
C THR A 18 0.02 -3.46 -11.05
N ALA A 19 1.35 -3.42 -11.10
CA ALA A 19 2.10 -2.62 -12.07
C ALA A 19 1.86 -3.09 -13.52
N PHE A 20 1.79 -4.40 -13.75
CA PHE A 20 1.47 -4.97 -15.06
C PHE A 20 0.07 -4.52 -15.54
N PHE A 21 -0.96 -4.64 -14.70
CA PHE A 21 -2.31 -4.18 -15.05
C PHE A 21 -2.36 -2.67 -15.28
N TYR A 22 -1.66 -1.88 -14.47
CA TYR A 22 -1.55 -0.44 -14.66
C TYR A 22 -0.99 -0.09 -16.04
N GLY A 23 0.11 -0.75 -16.44
CA GLY A 23 0.70 -0.58 -17.77
C GLY A 23 -0.19 -1.11 -18.89
N ARG A 24 -0.90 -2.23 -18.69
CA ARG A 24 -1.79 -2.82 -19.68
C ARG A 24 -3.03 -1.98 -19.97
N LEU A 25 -3.43 -1.14 -19.02
CA LEU A 25 -4.51 -0.16 -19.14
C LEU A 25 -4.02 1.18 -19.73
N ASP A 26 -2.77 1.24 -20.21
CA ASP A 26 -2.16 2.42 -20.84
C ASP A 26 -2.15 3.67 -19.94
N PHE A 27 -2.10 3.48 -18.62
CA PHE A 27 -2.03 4.58 -17.67
C PHE A 27 -0.63 5.18 -17.59
N SER A 28 -0.54 6.47 -17.25
CA SER A 28 0.72 7.22 -17.21
C SER A 28 1.68 6.69 -16.14
N TRP A 29 2.83 6.17 -16.56
CA TRP A 29 3.92 5.77 -15.65
C TRP A 29 4.48 6.95 -14.85
N LEU A 30 4.40 8.18 -15.38
CA LEU A 30 4.79 9.37 -14.64
C LEU A 30 3.88 9.55 -13.40
N SER A 31 2.56 9.40 -13.56
CA SER A 31 1.63 9.43 -12.43
C SER A 31 1.91 8.31 -11.44
N PHE A 32 2.22 7.10 -11.92
CA PHE A 32 2.57 5.98 -11.06
C PHE A 32 3.77 6.31 -10.16
N ILE A 33 4.87 6.77 -10.75
CA ILE A 33 6.10 7.08 -10.01
C ILE A 33 5.90 8.27 -9.06
N MET A 34 5.18 9.31 -9.49
CA MET A 34 4.95 10.50 -8.64
C MET A 34 4.09 10.19 -7.42
N PHE A 35 3.07 9.34 -7.57
CA PHE A 35 2.08 9.10 -6.52
C PHE A 35 2.27 7.80 -5.75
N ILE A 36 3.26 6.95 -6.09
CA ILE A 36 3.49 5.71 -5.35
C ILE A 36 3.75 5.97 -3.87
N LEU A 37 4.49 7.03 -3.52
CA LEU A 37 4.77 7.39 -2.12
C LEU A 37 3.66 8.24 -1.46
N LEU A 38 2.58 8.55 -2.16
CA LEU A 38 1.50 9.38 -1.62
C LEU A 38 0.86 8.80 -0.34
N PRO A 39 0.63 7.47 -0.22
CA PRO A 39 0.07 6.90 1.00
C PRO A 39 0.95 7.11 2.25
N ASP A 40 2.26 7.33 2.10
CA ASP A 40 3.17 7.56 3.22
C ASP A 40 2.98 8.91 3.90
N ILE A 41 2.24 9.85 3.29
CA ILE A 41 1.79 11.08 3.97
C ILE A 41 1.00 10.74 5.25
N SER A 42 0.36 9.57 5.31
CA SER A 42 -0.30 9.06 6.52
C SER A 42 0.65 8.92 7.72
N MET A 43 1.97 8.84 7.52
CA MET A 43 2.96 8.84 8.59
C MET A 43 3.08 10.19 9.32
N LEU A 44 2.59 11.30 8.77
CA LEU A 44 2.63 12.60 9.45
C LEU A 44 1.88 12.60 10.79
N GLY A 45 0.96 11.64 11.01
CA GLY A 45 0.32 11.46 12.31
C GLY A 45 1.32 11.20 13.46
N TYR A 46 2.52 10.68 13.16
CA TYR A 46 3.58 10.48 14.15
C TYR A 46 4.17 11.78 14.70
N LEU A 47 3.89 12.93 14.07
CA LEU A 47 4.27 14.25 14.60
C LEU A 47 3.52 14.59 15.91
N TRP A 48 2.34 14.01 16.14
CA TRP A 48 1.59 14.21 17.39
C TRP A 48 1.98 13.20 18.47
N ASN A 49 1.87 11.90 18.18
CA ASN A 49 2.30 10.81 19.06
C ASN A 49 2.23 9.46 18.33
N THR A 50 2.72 8.39 18.97
CA THR A 50 2.77 7.04 18.39
C THR A 50 1.41 6.41 18.12
N LYS A 51 0.39 6.68 18.97
CA LYS A 51 -0.97 6.16 18.81
C LYS A 51 -1.65 6.74 17.59
N ILE A 52 -1.63 8.07 17.48
CA ILE A 52 -2.19 8.81 16.34
C ILE A 52 -1.44 8.43 15.06
N GLY A 53 -0.10 8.40 15.10
CA GLY A 53 0.71 7.98 13.97
C GLY A 53 0.39 6.56 13.49
N ALA A 54 0.29 5.59 14.40
CA ALA A 54 -0.06 4.21 14.04
C ALA A 54 -1.47 4.13 13.44
N LEU A 55 -2.45 4.87 13.98
CA LEU A 55 -3.81 4.91 13.45
C LEU A 55 -3.84 5.44 12.01
N PHE A 56 -3.28 6.63 11.76
CA PHE A 56 -3.26 7.22 10.42
C PHE A 56 -2.48 6.35 9.44
N TYR A 57 -1.29 5.85 9.81
CA TYR A 57 -0.52 4.95 8.98
C TYR A 57 -1.31 3.70 8.61
N ASN A 58 -1.99 3.08 9.58
CA ASN A 58 -2.75 1.86 9.35
C ASN A 58 -3.96 2.09 8.45
N ILE A 59 -4.61 3.26 8.54
CA ILE A 59 -5.65 3.68 7.61
C ILE A 59 -5.06 3.81 6.20
N GLY A 60 -3.93 4.51 6.06
CA GLY A 60 -3.22 4.70 4.79
C GLY A 60 -2.67 3.40 4.19
N HIS A 61 -2.40 2.38 5.00
CA HIS A 61 -1.79 1.11 4.57
C HIS A 61 -2.74 -0.09 4.70
N SER A 62 -4.03 0.17 4.85
CA SER A 62 -5.08 -0.85 4.81
C SER A 62 -5.54 -1.08 3.38
N TYR A 63 -5.80 -2.34 3.02
CA TYR A 63 -6.37 -2.68 1.70
C TYR A 63 -7.82 -2.22 1.55
N VAL A 64 -8.52 -1.91 2.64
CA VAL A 64 -9.94 -1.54 2.63
C VAL A 64 -10.19 -0.34 1.73
N PHE A 65 -9.43 0.74 1.89
CA PHE A 65 -9.65 1.97 1.14
C PHE A 65 -9.36 1.85 -0.35
N PRO A 66 -8.21 1.32 -0.80
CA PRO A 66 -7.98 1.14 -2.23
C PRO A 66 -8.93 0.09 -2.84
N ALA A 67 -9.36 -0.95 -2.11
CA ALA A 67 -10.36 -1.88 -2.61
C ALA A 67 -11.74 -1.22 -2.82
N LEU A 68 -12.19 -0.40 -1.86
CA LEU A 68 -13.41 0.40 -2.00
C LEU A 68 -13.30 1.40 -3.16
N LEU A 69 -12.15 2.07 -3.30
CA LEU A 69 -11.92 3.01 -4.38
C LEU A 69 -11.94 2.31 -5.75
N MET A 70 -11.38 1.11 -5.84
CA MET A 70 -11.45 0.27 -7.04
C MET A 70 -12.88 -0.13 -7.37
N MET A 71 -13.68 -0.54 -6.36
CA MET A 71 -15.10 -0.84 -6.54
C MET A 71 -15.89 0.37 -7.06
N ILE A 72 -15.67 1.55 -6.48
CA ILE A 72 -16.30 2.80 -6.94
C ILE A 72 -15.87 3.11 -8.38
N ALA A 73 -14.60 2.90 -8.73
CA ALA A 73 -14.10 3.11 -10.08
C ALA A 73 -14.85 2.26 -11.11
N PHE A 74 -15.10 0.97 -10.80
CA PHE A 74 -15.87 0.09 -11.68
C PHE A 74 -17.36 0.46 -11.74
N MET A 75 -17.99 0.78 -10.61
CA MET A 75 -19.41 1.16 -10.58
C MET A 75 -19.70 2.47 -11.32
N THR A 76 -18.75 3.41 -11.30
CA THR A 76 -18.90 4.73 -11.91
C THR A 76 -18.20 4.85 -13.27
N SER A 77 -17.48 3.81 -13.70
CA SER A 77 -16.58 3.84 -14.86
C SER A 77 -15.57 5.00 -14.82
N THR A 78 -15.12 5.38 -13.62
CA THR A 78 -14.23 6.53 -13.41
C THR A 78 -12.76 6.11 -13.42
N THR A 79 -12.04 6.46 -14.49
CA THR A 79 -10.63 6.08 -14.68
C THR A 79 -9.72 6.60 -13.58
N ILE A 80 -9.92 7.83 -13.08
CA ILE A 80 -9.04 8.41 -12.07
C ILE A 80 -9.04 7.63 -10.75
N PHE A 81 -10.19 7.06 -10.36
CA PHE A 81 -10.29 6.23 -9.16
C PHE A 81 -9.58 4.88 -9.35
N LEU A 82 -9.63 4.31 -10.55
CA LEU A 82 -8.91 3.09 -10.86
C LEU A 82 -7.38 3.31 -10.83
N ILE A 83 -6.91 4.42 -11.42
CA ILE A 83 -5.50 4.84 -11.37
C ILE A 83 -5.05 4.97 -9.91
N ALA A 84 -5.79 5.73 -9.10
CA ALA A 84 -5.46 5.94 -7.69
C ALA A 84 -5.47 4.62 -6.89
N ALA A 85 -6.46 3.75 -7.10
CA ALA A 85 -6.55 2.48 -6.41
C ALA A 85 -5.38 1.54 -6.75
N LEU A 86 -4.99 1.45 -8.02
CA LEU A 86 -3.86 0.61 -8.45
C LEU A 86 -2.53 1.12 -7.91
N ILE A 87 -2.27 2.44 -7.96
CA ILE A 87 -1.04 3.03 -7.40
C ILE A 87 -0.98 2.77 -5.90
N TRP A 88 -2.10 2.94 -5.19
CA TRP A 88 -2.18 2.74 -3.76
C TRP A 88 -1.96 1.26 -3.38
N LEU A 89 -2.58 0.31 -4.08
CA LEU A 89 -2.31 -1.11 -3.88
C LEU A 89 -0.84 -1.45 -4.15
N ALA A 90 -0.26 -0.92 -5.23
CA ALA A 90 1.13 -1.14 -5.57
C ALA A 90 2.06 -0.66 -4.44
N HIS A 91 1.83 0.53 -3.89
CA HIS A 91 2.56 1.03 -2.72
C HIS A 91 2.49 0.05 -1.55
N ILE A 92 1.28 -0.36 -1.15
CA ILE A 92 1.13 -1.25 -0.01
C ILE A 92 1.86 -2.57 -0.27
N PHE A 93 1.70 -3.20 -1.44
CA PHE A 93 2.39 -4.45 -1.76
C PHE A 93 3.91 -4.32 -1.78
N LEU A 94 4.45 -3.22 -2.30
CA LEU A 94 5.88 -2.94 -2.25
C LEU A 94 6.37 -2.85 -0.80
N ASP A 95 5.66 -2.11 0.04
CA ASP A 95 5.95 -2.00 1.47
C ASP A 95 5.99 -3.37 2.16
N ARG A 96 4.98 -4.21 1.89
CA ARG A 96 4.90 -5.57 2.47
C ARG A 96 6.01 -6.49 1.96
N ALA A 97 6.40 -6.37 0.70
CA ALA A 97 7.52 -7.13 0.13
C ALA A 97 8.85 -6.76 0.82
N LEU A 98 9.00 -5.50 1.24
CA LEU A 98 10.14 -4.99 1.98
C LEU A 98 10.07 -5.25 3.50
N GLY A 99 8.96 -5.84 4.00
CA GLY A 99 8.76 -6.18 5.41
C GLY A 99 8.12 -5.06 6.25
N TYR A 100 7.74 -3.93 5.65
CA TYR A 100 6.90 -2.94 6.31
C TYR A 100 5.48 -3.48 6.44
N GLY A 101 4.82 -3.20 7.57
CA GLY A 101 3.46 -3.65 7.79
C GLY A 101 2.69 -2.72 8.70
N LEU A 102 1.41 -3.04 8.94
CA LEU A 102 0.57 -2.30 9.89
C LEU A 102 1.26 -2.25 11.26
N LYS A 103 1.18 -1.06 11.86
CA LYS A 103 1.91 -0.60 13.02
C LYS A 103 1.14 -0.89 14.30
N TYR A 104 1.86 -1.33 15.33
CA TYR A 104 1.37 -1.29 16.69
C TYR A 104 1.52 0.11 17.27
N ASP A 105 0.70 0.46 18.26
CA ASP A 105 0.73 1.76 18.93
C ASP A 105 1.95 1.94 19.87
N GLU A 106 2.61 0.83 20.20
CA GLU A 106 3.84 0.72 20.99
C GLU A 106 5.11 1.30 20.30
N GLY A 107 5.02 1.74 19.04
CA GLY A 107 6.10 2.47 18.36
C GLY A 107 6.23 2.22 16.86
N PHE A 108 6.84 3.18 16.14
CA PHE A 108 6.92 3.19 14.66
C PHE A 108 7.55 1.94 14.03
N LYS A 109 8.53 1.33 14.71
CA LYS A 109 9.21 0.17 14.14
C LYS A 109 8.35 -1.08 14.23
N LYS A 110 7.53 -1.26 15.27
CA LYS A 110 6.81 -2.51 15.53
C LYS A 110 5.66 -2.71 14.54
N THR A 111 5.80 -3.71 13.67
CA THR A 111 4.75 -4.12 12.72
C THR A 111 4.34 -5.57 12.94
N HIS A 112 3.17 -5.97 12.45
CA HIS A 112 2.77 -7.37 12.48
C HIS A 112 3.65 -8.27 11.59
N LEU A 113 4.21 -7.72 10.51
CA LEU A 113 5.10 -8.48 9.62
C LEU A 113 6.49 -8.66 10.21
N GLN A 114 7.00 -7.71 11.00
CA GLN A 114 8.31 -7.81 11.64
C GLN A 114 8.47 -8.99 12.61
N ARG A 115 7.37 -9.53 13.14
CA ARG A 115 7.44 -10.73 13.99
C ARG A 115 7.67 -12.01 13.18
N ILE A 116 7.45 -11.95 11.87
CA ILE A 116 7.41 -13.09 10.94
C ILE A 116 8.50 -12.96 9.85
N MET A 117 8.90 -11.73 9.52
CA MET A 117 9.86 -11.37 8.47
C MET A 117 11.20 -10.91 9.00
#